data_AF-A0A1M2V449-F1
#
_entry.id   AF-A0A1M2V449-F1
#
_cell.length_a   1.000
_cell.length_b   1.000
_cell.length_c   1.000
_cell.angle_alpha   90.00
_cell.angle_beta   90.00
_cell.angle_gamma   90.00
#
_symmetry.space_group_name_H-M   'P 1'
#
loop_
_entity.id
_entity.type
_entity.pdbx_description
1 polymer ?
#
loop_
_entity_poly.entity_id
_entity_poly.type
_entity_poly.pdbx_seq_one_letter_code
_entity_poly.pdbx_strand_id
1 'polypeptide(L)'
;MRIADARPARVDRIVAGLHRFVALVHDMLRRGEGLEDNASAYAGDLLKVLQWLYEFHPRGQEDVIAQTMLLLSQTEDSWTGLLRAEVLFISHICDSRHADMEKNFPTVDPAQQSWQLPDTGIQWRAMNAAKALTALGARHRLSDNGSDDAAWDAITKAHEQPFGLFAPFMHAGQYYDEGWLHLTTETIRSGLYLYQVSGDFRYLESVERLAYAAVLAPQSLNLRPWGITSSPALCREVHAQHGPYETLFKFSGDNPTCTAITYPEGAFDLIYGAFMYATNRKSLVQVLPGPFTVNTTLAEDNQVVISINSSYPYSWDTLARGVIVAQKAFVYYVRVPRWSTGATISINGSDPDPCTPVDGLHSIRMESGTTNFTLNLPLDIVAGSSQSLRLHGD
;
A
#
# COMPACT_ATOMS: atom_id res chain seq x y z
N MET A 1 -9.99 -11.38 -4.30
CA MET A 1 -8.74 -11.71 -5.01
C MET A 1 -7.93 -12.70 -4.17
N ARG A 2 -7.08 -12.26 -3.23
CA ARG A 2 -6.15 -13.13 -2.48
C ARG A 2 -6.75 -14.38 -1.81
N ILE A 3 -7.95 -14.26 -1.21
CA ILE A 3 -8.65 -15.43 -0.61
C ILE A 3 -9.07 -16.45 -1.68
N ALA A 4 -9.46 -15.98 -2.87
CA ALA A 4 -9.81 -16.83 -4.00
C ALA A 4 -8.56 -17.58 -4.51
N ASP A 5 -7.42 -16.89 -4.59
CA ASP A 5 -6.12 -17.49 -4.98
C ASP A 5 -5.64 -18.53 -3.96
N ALA A 6 -5.74 -18.21 -2.66
CA ALA A 6 -5.34 -19.12 -1.58
C ALA A 6 -6.31 -20.30 -1.38
N ARG A 7 -7.57 -20.20 -1.85
CA ARG A 7 -8.60 -21.23 -1.70
C ARG A 7 -9.34 -21.46 -3.03
N PRO A 8 -8.71 -22.13 -4.02
CA PRO A 8 -9.29 -22.33 -5.35
C PRO A 8 -10.70 -22.95 -5.34
N ALA A 9 -10.94 -23.90 -4.44
CA ALA A 9 -12.26 -24.54 -4.27
C ALA A 9 -13.39 -23.58 -3.85
N ARG A 10 -13.08 -22.37 -3.39
CA ARG A 10 -14.06 -21.34 -3.00
C ARG A 10 -14.25 -20.25 -4.06
N VAL A 11 -13.45 -20.25 -5.12
CA VAL A 11 -13.46 -19.21 -6.16
C VAL A 11 -14.86 -19.01 -6.70
N ASP A 12 -15.56 -20.08 -7.10
CA ASP A 12 -16.88 -19.94 -7.72
C ASP A 12 -17.92 -19.30 -6.83
N ARG A 13 -17.91 -19.62 -5.53
CA ARG A 13 -18.81 -19.04 -4.53
C ARG A 13 -18.48 -17.57 -4.30
N ILE A 14 -17.20 -17.23 -4.20
CA ILE A 14 -16.74 -15.84 -3.99
C ILE A 14 -17.12 -15.00 -5.21
N VAL A 15 -16.77 -15.46 -6.41
CA VAL A 15 -17.07 -14.79 -7.68
C VAL A 15 -18.58 -14.61 -7.87
N ALA A 16 -19.40 -15.63 -7.56
CA ALA A 16 -20.86 -15.50 -7.63
C ALA A 16 -21.41 -14.44 -6.66
N GLY A 17 -20.83 -14.32 -5.46
CA GLY A 17 -21.20 -13.29 -4.50
C GLY A 17 -20.82 -11.89 -4.98
N LEU A 18 -19.60 -11.75 -5.52
CA LEU A 18 -19.11 -10.49 -6.05
C LEU A 18 -19.93 -10.00 -7.24
N HIS A 19 -20.28 -10.87 -8.19
CA HIS A 19 -21.14 -10.48 -9.32
C HIS A 19 -22.52 -9.96 -8.89
N ARG A 20 -23.14 -10.56 -7.86
CA ARG A 20 -24.40 -10.02 -7.31
C ARG A 20 -24.21 -8.64 -6.68
N PHE A 21 -23.08 -8.43 -6.01
CA PHE A 21 -22.75 -7.13 -5.43
C PHE A 21 -22.47 -6.09 -6.53
N VAL A 22 -21.74 -6.46 -7.58
CA VAL A 22 -21.45 -5.58 -8.73
C VAL A 22 -22.75 -5.16 -9.42
N ALA A 23 -23.69 -6.08 -9.64
CA ALA A 23 -24.99 -5.72 -10.21
C ALA A 23 -25.75 -4.69 -9.36
N LEU A 24 -25.76 -4.87 -8.03
CA LEU A 24 -26.36 -3.89 -7.12
C LEU A 24 -25.68 -2.53 -7.21
N VAL A 25 -24.34 -2.49 -7.16
CA VAL A 25 -23.58 -1.24 -7.23
C VAL A 25 -23.78 -0.56 -8.58
N HIS A 26 -23.80 -1.30 -9.68
CA HIS A 26 -24.09 -0.78 -11.01
C HIS A 26 -25.45 -0.08 -11.07
N ASP A 27 -26.50 -0.71 -10.54
CA ASP A 27 -27.84 -0.14 -10.48
C ASP A 27 -27.93 1.10 -9.58
N MET A 28 -27.15 1.15 -8.49
CA MET A 28 -27.04 2.33 -7.62
C MET A 28 -26.34 3.48 -8.35
N LEU A 29 -25.16 3.24 -8.93
CA LEU A 29 -24.38 4.26 -9.62
C LEU A 29 -25.14 4.86 -10.82
N ARG A 30 -25.90 4.04 -11.55
CA ARG A 30 -26.76 4.53 -12.65
C ARG A 30 -27.87 5.46 -12.19
N ARG A 31 -28.27 5.39 -10.91
CA ARG A 31 -29.25 6.26 -10.27
C ARG A 31 -28.60 7.44 -9.54
N GLY A 32 -27.27 7.56 -9.58
CA GLY A 32 -26.52 8.58 -8.85
C GLY A 32 -26.37 8.30 -7.36
N GLU A 33 -26.57 7.05 -6.93
CA GLU A 33 -26.45 6.58 -5.54
C GLU A 33 -25.12 5.83 -5.32
N GLY A 34 -24.71 5.67 -4.06
CA GLY A 34 -23.63 4.75 -3.66
C GLY A 34 -22.23 5.36 -3.57
N LEU A 35 -22.11 6.67 -3.78
CA LEU A 35 -20.87 7.44 -3.62
C LEU A 35 -21.01 8.55 -2.57
N GLU A 36 -21.98 8.41 -1.67
CA GLU A 36 -22.18 9.34 -0.57
C GLU A 36 -21.03 9.23 0.46
N ASP A 37 -20.76 10.34 1.15
CA ASP A 37 -19.79 10.45 2.24
C ASP A 37 -18.38 9.93 1.88
N ASN A 38 -17.90 8.95 2.66
CA ASN A 38 -16.54 8.41 2.55
C ASN A 38 -16.40 7.44 1.38
N ALA A 39 -17.50 6.98 0.76
CA ALA A 39 -17.47 5.88 -0.21
C ALA A 39 -16.58 6.16 -1.43
N SER A 40 -16.48 7.43 -1.85
CA SER A 40 -15.60 7.88 -2.94
C SER A 40 -14.12 7.55 -2.70
N ALA A 41 -13.63 7.65 -1.46
CA ALA A 41 -12.26 7.31 -1.09
C ALA A 41 -11.97 5.79 -1.20
N TYR A 42 -13.00 4.95 -1.16
CA TYR A 42 -12.90 3.49 -1.26
C TYR A 42 -13.18 2.99 -2.68
N ALA A 43 -13.50 3.88 -3.62
CA ALA A 43 -13.78 3.50 -5.01
C ALA A 43 -12.62 2.72 -5.64
N GLY A 44 -11.37 3.03 -5.27
CA GLY A 44 -10.18 2.32 -5.73
C GLY A 44 -10.14 0.83 -5.37
N ASP A 45 -10.56 0.49 -4.14
CA ASP A 45 -10.63 -0.91 -3.70
C ASP A 45 -11.66 -1.69 -4.52
N LEU A 46 -12.80 -1.07 -4.82
CA LEU A 46 -13.82 -1.66 -5.69
C LEU A 46 -13.34 -1.77 -7.14
N LEU A 47 -12.69 -0.74 -7.69
CA LEU A 47 -12.13 -0.76 -9.03
C LEU A 47 -11.14 -1.92 -9.22
N LYS A 48 -10.28 -2.19 -8.23
CA LYS A 48 -9.37 -3.35 -8.23
C LYS A 48 -10.12 -4.68 -8.32
N VAL A 49 -11.21 -4.82 -7.55
CA VAL A 49 -12.05 -6.02 -7.59
C VAL A 49 -12.73 -6.17 -8.95
N LEU A 50 -13.24 -5.08 -9.52
CA LEU A 50 -13.87 -5.06 -10.85
C LEU A 50 -12.87 -5.45 -11.94
N GLN A 51 -11.66 -4.90 -11.92
CA GLN A 51 -10.58 -5.28 -12.85
C GLN A 51 -10.27 -6.78 -12.76
N TRP A 52 -10.14 -7.32 -11.54
CA TRP A 52 -9.91 -8.76 -11.35
C TRP A 52 -11.07 -9.62 -11.85
N LEU A 53 -12.32 -9.20 -11.62
CA LEU A 53 -13.49 -9.91 -12.15
C LEU A 53 -13.50 -9.85 -13.69
N TYR A 54 -13.24 -8.69 -14.27
CA TYR A 54 -13.20 -8.50 -15.73
C TYR A 54 -12.14 -9.40 -16.38
N GLU A 55 -10.94 -9.44 -15.83
CA GLU A 55 -9.80 -10.17 -16.40
C GLU A 55 -9.90 -11.69 -16.23
N PHE A 56 -10.35 -12.16 -15.06
CA PHE A 56 -10.24 -13.57 -14.71
C PHE A 56 -11.58 -14.29 -14.58
N HIS A 57 -12.66 -13.57 -14.32
CA HIS A 57 -13.95 -14.16 -13.98
C HIS A 57 -15.16 -13.38 -14.53
N PRO A 58 -15.18 -12.99 -15.83
CA PRO A 58 -16.18 -12.04 -16.32
C PRO A 58 -17.59 -12.64 -16.39
N ARG A 59 -17.72 -13.95 -16.63
CA ARG A 59 -18.98 -14.71 -16.61
C ARG A 59 -20.10 -14.10 -17.46
N GLY A 60 -19.79 -13.52 -18.61
CA GLY A 60 -20.78 -12.88 -19.48
C GLY A 60 -21.30 -11.54 -18.95
N GLN A 61 -20.65 -10.96 -17.94
CA GLN A 61 -20.99 -9.66 -17.35
C GLN A 61 -19.95 -8.58 -17.68
N GLU A 62 -19.14 -8.78 -18.73
CA GLU A 62 -18.09 -7.86 -19.19
C GLU A 62 -18.62 -6.42 -19.28
N ASP A 63 -19.78 -6.23 -19.91
CA ASP A 63 -20.39 -4.90 -20.12
C ASP A 63 -20.80 -4.24 -18.80
N VAL A 64 -21.41 -5.00 -17.87
CA VAL A 64 -21.83 -4.48 -16.55
C VAL A 64 -20.61 -4.08 -15.74
N ILE A 65 -19.57 -4.92 -15.72
CA ILE A 65 -18.33 -4.65 -15.00
C ILE A 65 -17.62 -3.43 -15.59
N ALA A 66 -17.46 -3.38 -16.92
CA ALA A 66 -16.81 -2.27 -17.61
C ALA A 66 -17.56 -0.95 -17.40
N GLN A 67 -18.88 -0.96 -17.52
CA GLN A 67 -19.69 0.24 -17.27
C GLN A 67 -19.61 0.68 -15.80
N THR A 68 -19.58 -0.26 -14.85
CA THR A 68 -19.39 0.06 -13.42
C THR A 68 -18.03 0.72 -13.19
N MET A 69 -16.95 0.19 -13.78
CA MET A 69 -15.62 0.79 -13.70
C MET A 69 -15.61 2.21 -14.29
N LEU A 70 -16.28 2.41 -15.42
CA LEU A 70 -16.39 3.72 -16.06
C LEU A 70 -17.10 4.72 -15.13
N LEU A 71 -18.25 4.36 -14.58
CA LEU A 71 -19.02 5.22 -13.66
C LEU A 71 -18.18 5.61 -12.44
N LEU A 72 -17.47 4.65 -11.83
CA LEU A 72 -16.57 4.92 -10.69
C LEU A 72 -15.37 5.80 -11.08
N SER A 73 -14.82 5.60 -12.28
CA SER A 73 -13.67 6.37 -12.77
C SER A 73 -14.02 7.83 -13.08
N GLN A 74 -15.27 8.10 -13.47
CA GLN A 74 -15.77 9.42 -13.83
C GLN A 74 -16.25 10.25 -12.65
N THR A 75 -16.37 9.64 -11.47
CA THR A 75 -16.71 10.39 -10.26
C THR A 75 -15.64 11.46 -9.99
N GLU A 76 -16.05 12.72 -9.88
CA GLU A 76 -15.16 13.82 -9.53
C GLU A 76 -14.38 13.48 -8.27
N ASP A 77 -13.06 13.49 -8.40
CA ASP A 77 -12.19 13.14 -7.31
C ASP A 77 -11.84 14.39 -6.51
N SER A 78 -12.54 14.59 -5.40
CA SER A 78 -12.16 15.63 -4.42
C SER A 78 -10.70 15.47 -3.96
N TRP A 79 -10.10 14.29 -4.14
CA TRP A 79 -8.73 13.98 -3.72
C TRP A 79 -7.65 14.47 -4.68
N THR A 80 -7.86 14.42 -6.00
CA THR A 80 -6.83 14.84 -6.99
C THR A 80 -6.44 16.30 -6.82
N GLY A 81 -7.39 17.17 -6.44
CA GLY A 81 -7.11 18.57 -6.13
C GLY A 81 -6.32 18.76 -4.83
N LEU A 82 -6.57 17.92 -3.83
CA LEU A 82 -6.01 18.02 -2.49
C LEU A 82 -4.63 17.37 -2.37
N LEU A 83 -4.34 16.38 -3.20
CA LEU A 83 -3.03 15.75 -3.32
C LEU A 83 -2.07 16.55 -4.21
N ARG A 84 -2.46 17.75 -4.66
CA ARG A 84 -1.54 18.70 -5.31
C ARG A 84 -0.61 19.30 -4.26
N ALA A 85 0.67 19.39 -4.62
CA ALA A 85 1.71 19.99 -3.80
C ALA A 85 1.28 21.35 -3.23
N GLU A 86 0.67 22.21 -4.05
CA GLU A 86 0.22 23.56 -3.67
C GLU A 86 -0.76 23.56 -2.47
N VAL A 87 -1.57 22.52 -2.31
CA VAL A 87 -2.53 22.39 -1.20
C VAL A 87 -1.89 21.73 0.02
N LEU A 88 -1.03 20.74 -0.20
CA LEU A 88 -0.27 20.04 0.84
C LEU A 88 0.85 20.89 1.46
N PHE A 89 1.40 21.88 0.74
CA PHE A 89 2.48 22.74 1.22
C PHE A 89 2.00 23.98 1.99
N ILE A 90 0.73 24.38 1.85
CA ILE A 90 0.15 25.47 2.67
C ILE A 90 0.19 25.10 4.17
N SER A 91 0.19 23.82 4.54
CA SER A 91 0.34 23.39 5.94
C SER A 91 1.79 23.34 6.44
N HIS A 92 2.79 23.47 5.57
CA HIS A 92 4.20 23.44 5.98
C HIS A 92 4.70 24.81 6.46
N ILE A 93 3.98 25.88 6.08
CA ILE A 93 4.21 27.23 6.56
C ILE A 93 3.12 27.58 7.57
N CYS A 94 3.15 26.91 8.73
CA CYS A 94 2.63 27.51 9.95
C CYS A 94 3.63 28.58 10.46
N ASP A 95 4.06 29.49 9.57
CA ASP A 95 4.55 30.80 10.01
C ASP A 95 3.32 31.70 10.08
N SER A 96 3.19 32.35 11.23
CA SER A 96 2.19 33.33 11.68
C SER A 96 1.80 34.47 10.70
N ARG A 97 2.18 34.41 9.42
CA ARG A 97 2.15 35.55 8.48
C ARG A 97 1.60 35.28 7.09
N HIS A 98 0.76 34.27 6.86
CA HIS A 98 0.04 34.14 5.57
C HIS A 98 -1.46 34.38 5.69
N ALA A 99 -1.89 35.53 5.14
CA ALA A 99 -3.25 36.06 5.12
C ALA A 99 -4.20 35.36 4.12
N ASP A 100 -3.78 34.25 3.49
CA ASP A 100 -4.63 33.50 2.55
C ASP A 100 -5.32 32.28 3.18
N MET A 101 -5.14 32.05 4.48
CA MET A 101 -5.84 30.99 5.23
C MET A 101 -7.37 31.16 5.24
N GLU A 102 -7.89 32.37 5.07
CA GLU A 102 -9.34 32.65 5.14
C GLU A 102 -10.18 32.02 4.03
N LYS A 103 -9.58 31.65 2.89
CA LYS A 103 -10.37 31.13 1.75
C LYS A 103 -10.72 29.65 1.84
N ASN A 104 -9.89 28.85 2.51
CA ASN A 104 -10.01 27.39 2.55
C ASN A 104 -10.17 26.81 3.97
N PHE A 105 -10.06 27.63 5.01
CA PHE A 105 -10.24 27.22 6.40
C PHE A 105 -11.39 27.98 7.07
N PRO A 106 -12.17 27.33 7.95
CA PRO A 106 -13.14 28.02 8.81
C PRO A 106 -12.42 29.01 9.73
N THR A 107 -12.89 30.26 9.78
CA THR A 107 -12.25 31.40 10.48
C THR A 107 -12.59 31.52 11.96
N VAL A 108 -13.05 30.44 12.59
CA VAL A 108 -13.63 30.50 13.96
C VAL A 108 -12.58 30.19 15.02
N ASP A 109 -12.57 31.00 16.09
CA ASP A 109 -11.66 30.89 17.24
C ASP A 109 -11.72 29.48 17.90
N PRO A 110 -10.62 28.71 17.91
CA PRO A 110 -10.56 27.37 18.50
C PRO A 110 -10.91 27.34 19.99
N ALA A 111 -10.74 28.44 20.72
CA ALA A 111 -11.07 28.52 22.14
C ALA A 111 -12.58 28.65 22.39
N GLN A 112 -13.37 29.02 21.38
CA GLN A 112 -14.83 29.15 21.48
C GLN A 112 -15.60 27.89 21.04
N GLN A 113 -14.93 26.91 20.41
CA GLN A 113 -15.51 25.62 20.05
C GLN A 113 -14.91 24.51 20.90
N SER A 114 -15.53 24.27 22.06
CA SER A 114 -15.38 22.99 22.72
C SER A 114 -15.88 21.89 21.77
N TRP A 115 -14.94 21.09 21.22
CA TRP A 115 -15.17 19.81 20.55
C TRP A 115 -15.95 19.80 19.23
N GLN A 116 -16.11 20.91 18.54
CA GLN A 116 -16.63 20.92 17.16
C GLN A 116 -15.68 21.66 16.25
N LEU A 117 -14.49 21.08 16.00
CA LEU A 117 -13.75 21.41 14.79
C LEU A 117 -14.72 21.18 13.62
N PRO A 118 -14.92 22.15 12.71
CA PRO A 118 -15.68 21.90 11.49
C PRO A 118 -15.10 20.66 10.83
N ASP A 119 -15.93 19.69 10.43
CA ASP A 119 -15.45 18.53 9.68
C ASP A 119 -14.71 19.10 8.46
N THR A 120 -13.38 19.10 8.52
CA THR A 120 -12.54 19.75 7.50
C THR A 120 -12.72 19.07 6.15
N GLY A 121 -13.42 17.93 6.17
CA GLY A 121 -13.78 17.11 5.06
C GLY A 121 -12.98 15.82 5.11
N ILE A 122 -13.60 14.79 4.58
CA ILE A 122 -13.14 13.40 4.53
C ILE A 122 -11.71 13.29 3.97
N GLN A 123 -11.37 14.21 3.08
CA GLN A 123 -10.07 14.45 2.47
C GLN A 123 -8.87 14.57 3.42
N TRP A 124 -9.09 15.01 4.65
CA TRP A 124 -8.02 15.33 5.58
C TRP A 124 -7.78 14.23 6.60
N ARG A 125 -8.50 13.11 6.47
CA ARG A 125 -8.25 11.88 7.22
C ARG A 125 -7.16 11.12 6.48
N ALA A 126 -5.97 11.01 7.07
CA ALA A 126 -4.82 10.37 6.41
C ALA A 126 -5.09 8.94 5.90
N MET A 127 -5.93 8.17 6.58
CA MET A 127 -6.34 6.85 6.10
C MET A 127 -7.05 6.91 4.75
N ASN A 128 -7.97 7.86 4.59
CA ASN A 128 -8.68 8.04 3.34
C ASN A 128 -7.74 8.58 2.25
N ALA A 129 -6.74 9.41 2.59
CA ALA A 129 -5.69 9.82 1.66
C ALA A 129 -4.84 8.62 1.18
N ALA A 130 -4.46 7.73 2.09
CA ALA A 130 -3.74 6.50 1.75
C ALA A 130 -4.56 5.59 0.83
N LYS A 131 -5.88 5.51 1.01
CA LYS A 131 -6.80 4.76 0.14
C LYS A 131 -7.03 5.46 -1.21
N ALA A 132 -7.10 6.78 -1.23
CA ALA A 132 -7.24 7.57 -2.46
C ALA A 132 -6.07 7.32 -3.42
N LEU A 133 -4.85 7.08 -2.93
CA LEU A 133 -3.71 6.66 -3.76
C LEU A 133 -4.00 5.38 -4.57
N THR A 134 -4.72 4.42 -3.98
CA THR A 134 -5.17 3.22 -4.71
C THR A 134 -6.21 3.58 -5.77
N ALA A 135 -7.12 4.51 -5.49
CA ALA A 135 -8.14 4.95 -6.44
C ALA A 135 -7.52 5.64 -7.65
N LEU A 136 -6.53 6.50 -7.42
CA LEU A 136 -5.72 7.14 -8.44
C LEU A 136 -5.08 6.09 -9.37
N GLY A 137 -4.29 5.16 -8.81
CA GLY A 137 -3.67 4.08 -9.60
C GLY A 137 -4.66 3.25 -10.41
N ALA A 138 -5.84 3.00 -9.84
CA ALA A 138 -6.87 2.21 -10.50
C ALA A 138 -7.50 2.95 -11.69
N ARG A 139 -7.66 4.28 -11.58
CA ARG A 139 -8.14 5.13 -12.68
C ARG A 139 -7.08 5.31 -13.76
N HIS A 140 -5.81 5.47 -13.39
CA HIS A 140 -4.71 5.54 -14.35
C HIS A 140 -4.69 4.28 -15.23
N ARG A 141 -4.78 3.09 -14.63
CA ARG A 141 -4.88 1.82 -15.36
C ARG A 141 -6.05 1.76 -16.36
N LEU A 142 -7.16 2.45 -16.07
CA LEU A 142 -8.36 2.42 -16.92
C LEU A 142 -8.33 3.41 -18.08
N SER A 143 -7.69 4.57 -17.89
CA SER A 143 -7.85 5.72 -18.78
C SER A 143 -6.55 6.24 -19.39
N ASP A 144 -5.39 5.79 -18.90
CA ASP A 144 -4.05 6.30 -19.24
C ASP A 144 -3.92 7.83 -19.03
N ASN A 145 -4.86 8.45 -18.30
CA ASN A 145 -5.00 9.89 -18.23
C ASN A 145 -4.30 10.45 -16.98
N GLY A 146 -3.01 10.76 -17.13
CA GLY A 146 -2.18 11.41 -16.10
C GLY A 146 -1.46 10.42 -15.19
N SER A 147 -0.25 10.79 -14.72
CA SER A 147 0.50 9.97 -13.76
C SER A 147 0.14 10.37 -12.33
N ASP A 148 -0.13 9.36 -11.50
CA ASP A 148 -0.41 9.54 -10.06
C ASP A 148 0.86 9.83 -9.26
N ASP A 149 1.98 10.01 -9.97
CA ASP A 149 3.28 10.12 -9.37
C ASP A 149 3.43 11.39 -8.54
N ALA A 150 2.79 12.47 -8.99
CA ALA A 150 2.80 13.76 -8.31
C ALA A 150 2.07 13.70 -6.97
N ALA A 151 0.96 12.94 -6.88
CA ALA A 151 0.20 12.77 -5.64
C ALA A 151 1.00 11.97 -4.60
N TRP A 152 1.62 10.88 -5.04
CA TRP A 152 2.53 10.10 -4.20
C TRP A 152 3.74 10.92 -3.73
N ASP A 153 4.38 11.65 -4.64
CA ASP A 153 5.53 12.49 -4.33
C ASP A 153 5.17 13.62 -3.37
N ALA A 154 4.00 14.24 -3.55
CA ALA A 154 3.55 15.31 -2.67
C ALA A 154 3.36 14.81 -1.23
N ILE A 155 2.87 13.58 -1.04
CA ILE A 155 2.74 12.97 0.29
C ILE A 155 4.10 12.55 0.85
N THR A 156 4.90 11.85 0.04
CA THR A 156 6.14 11.20 0.52
C THR A 156 7.36 12.13 0.60
N LYS A 157 7.42 13.22 -0.17
CA LYS A 157 8.54 14.18 -0.06
C LYS A 157 8.31 15.25 0.97
N ALA A 158 7.06 15.70 1.13
CA ALA A 158 6.74 16.84 2.00
C ALA A 158 6.48 16.41 3.45
N HIS A 159 5.89 15.22 3.65
CA HIS A 159 5.26 14.88 4.94
C HIS A 159 5.72 13.55 5.52
N GLU A 160 6.69 12.91 4.88
CA GLU A 160 7.19 11.61 5.29
C GLU A 160 8.09 11.69 6.53
N GLN A 161 7.72 10.92 7.53
CA GLN A 161 8.50 10.68 8.74
C GLN A 161 9.66 9.72 8.42
N PRO A 162 10.72 9.67 9.25
CA PRO A 162 11.88 8.81 9.01
C PRO A 162 11.54 7.32 8.77
N PHE A 163 10.44 6.83 9.33
CA PHE A 163 9.93 5.47 9.15
C PHE A 163 9.01 5.28 7.92
N GLY A 164 8.87 6.30 7.06
CA GLY A 164 8.19 6.21 5.76
C GLY A 164 6.70 6.56 5.77
N LEU A 165 6.11 6.92 6.92
CA LEU A 165 4.69 7.26 7.03
C LEU A 165 4.49 8.76 6.92
N PHE A 166 3.33 9.21 6.43
CA PHE A 166 2.95 10.61 6.49
C PHE A 166 2.05 10.90 7.71
N ALA A 167 2.19 12.11 8.29
CA ALA A 167 1.53 12.46 9.54
C ALA A 167 -0.01 12.57 9.40
N PRO A 168 -0.79 11.97 10.33
CA PRO A 168 -2.24 11.86 10.17
C PRO A 168 -3.07 13.10 10.49
N PHE A 169 -2.51 14.11 11.19
CA PHE A 169 -3.26 15.24 11.76
C PHE A 169 -2.70 16.63 11.43
N MET A 170 -2.17 16.81 10.21
CA MET A 170 -1.50 18.07 9.83
C MET A 170 -2.40 19.32 9.93
N HIS A 171 -3.73 19.17 9.91
CA HIS A 171 -4.68 20.28 10.07
C HIS A 171 -4.88 20.73 11.51
N ALA A 172 -4.52 19.91 12.49
CA ALA A 172 -4.64 20.26 13.89
C ALA A 172 -3.40 20.97 14.44
N GLY A 173 -2.37 21.22 13.61
CA GLY A 173 -1.08 21.73 14.09
C GLY A 173 -0.38 20.78 15.07
N GLN A 174 -0.85 19.54 15.16
CA GLN A 174 -0.36 18.52 16.08
C GLN A 174 0.52 17.54 15.30
N TYR A 175 1.84 17.79 15.36
CA TYR A 175 2.85 16.81 14.96
C TYR A 175 2.95 15.76 16.06
N TYR A 176 2.07 14.76 16.02
CA TYR A 176 2.30 13.53 16.75
C TYR A 176 3.00 12.53 15.83
N ASP A 177 4.18 12.06 16.25
CA ASP A 177 4.84 10.90 15.65
C ASP A 177 4.09 9.62 16.05
N GLU A 178 2.85 9.50 15.57
CA GLU A 178 1.98 8.36 15.84
C GLU A 178 1.95 7.43 14.62
N GLY A 179 2.44 6.21 14.82
CA GLY A 179 2.28 5.12 13.86
C GLY A 179 0.88 4.52 13.95
N TRP A 180 0.00 4.89 13.02
CA TRP A 180 -1.31 4.27 12.90
C TRP A 180 -1.21 3.01 12.03
N LEU A 181 -1.27 1.81 12.63
CA LEU A 181 -1.07 0.53 11.94
C LEU A 181 -1.97 0.35 10.70
N HIS A 182 -3.22 0.79 10.77
CA HIS A 182 -4.15 0.73 9.64
C HIS A 182 -3.74 1.70 8.51
N LEU A 183 -3.31 2.93 8.85
CA LEU A 183 -2.75 3.87 7.86
C LEU A 183 -1.51 3.28 7.18
N THR A 184 -0.57 2.74 7.96
CA THR A 184 0.63 2.06 7.44
C THR A 184 0.25 0.93 6.48
N THR A 185 -0.74 0.11 6.84
CA THR A 185 -1.24 -0.97 6.01
C THR A 185 -1.80 -0.46 4.69
N GLU A 186 -2.67 0.56 4.73
CA GLU A 186 -3.29 1.10 3.53
C GLU A 186 -2.26 1.75 2.62
N THR A 187 -1.25 2.45 3.16
CA THR A 187 -0.13 2.97 2.39
C THR A 187 0.69 1.86 1.72
N ILE A 188 0.95 0.74 2.43
CA ILE A 188 1.60 -0.44 1.84
C ILE A 188 0.77 -1.03 0.69
N ARG A 189 -0.54 -1.19 0.90
CA ARG A 189 -1.46 -1.71 -0.13
C ARG A 189 -1.49 -0.83 -1.37
N SER A 190 -1.52 0.49 -1.17
CA SER A 190 -1.52 1.46 -2.24
C SER A 190 -0.18 1.50 -2.98
N GLY A 191 0.95 1.51 -2.28
CA GLY A 191 2.28 1.46 -2.90
C GLY A 191 2.50 0.18 -3.72
N LEU A 192 2.12 -0.98 -3.18
CA LEU A 192 2.19 -2.26 -3.93
C LEU A 192 1.32 -2.24 -5.19
N TYR A 193 0.13 -1.64 -5.12
CA TYR A 193 -0.75 -1.55 -6.28
C TYR A 193 -0.26 -0.53 -7.32
N LEU A 194 0.23 0.63 -6.88
CA LEU A 194 0.83 1.62 -7.78
C LEU A 194 2.03 1.01 -8.52
N TYR A 195 2.89 0.25 -7.83
CA TYR A 195 3.94 -0.52 -8.49
C TYR A 195 3.40 -1.53 -9.52
N GLN A 196 2.32 -2.25 -9.21
CA GLN A 196 1.70 -3.18 -10.16
C GLN A 196 1.17 -2.50 -11.42
N VAL A 197 0.76 -1.23 -11.32
CA VAL A 197 0.24 -0.46 -12.44
C VAL A 197 1.36 0.18 -13.25
N SER A 198 2.34 0.83 -12.59
CA SER A 198 3.36 1.64 -13.27
C SER A 198 4.69 0.93 -13.50
N GLY A 199 5.01 -0.09 -12.71
CA GLY A 199 6.34 -0.69 -12.64
C GLY A 199 7.41 0.17 -11.96
N ASP A 200 7.04 1.32 -11.37
CA ASP A 200 8.01 2.25 -10.78
C ASP A 200 8.45 1.82 -9.36
N PHE A 201 9.74 1.55 -9.21
CA PHE A 201 10.34 1.02 -7.99
C PHE A 201 10.33 1.98 -6.82
N ARG A 202 10.13 3.28 -7.03
CA ARG A 202 10.03 4.25 -5.93
C ARG A 202 8.94 3.87 -4.92
N TYR A 203 7.85 3.26 -5.40
CA TYR A 203 6.78 2.76 -4.55
C TYR A 203 7.25 1.63 -3.64
N LEU A 204 8.08 0.72 -4.16
CA LEU A 204 8.62 -0.41 -3.41
C LEU A 204 9.65 0.00 -2.37
N GLU A 205 10.44 1.06 -2.62
CA GLU A 205 11.37 1.60 -1.63
C GLU A 205 10.62 2.11 -0.38
N SER A 206 9.52 2.85 -0.57
CA SER A 206 8.68 3.28 0.55
C SER A 206 7.95 2.11 1.21
N VAL A 207 7.43 1.15 0.43
CA VAL A 207 6.78 -0.06 0.98
C VAL A 207 7.74 -0.84 1.85
N GLU A 208 8.97 -1.08 1.41
CA GLU A 208 10.00 -1.78 2.18
C GLU A 208 10.31 -1.04 3.49
N ARG A 209 10.50 0.29 3.44
CA ARG A 209 10.74 1.08 4.63
C ARG A 209 9.56 1.01 5.61
N LEU A 210 8.33 1.18 5.14
CA LEU A 210 7.12 1.06 5.96
C LEU A 210 6.97 -0.34 6.58
N ALA A 211 7.25 -1.37 5.79
CA ALA A 211 7.17 -2.77 6.20
C ALA A 211 8.06 -3.06 7.41
N TYR A 212 9.32 -2.65 7.35
CA TYR A 212 10.32 -3.03 8.35
C TYR A 212 10.50 -1.98 9.45
N ALA A 213 10.14 -0.71 9.22
CA ALA A 213 10.21 0.34 10.23
C ALA A 213 8.87 0.62 10.92
N ALA A 214 7.73 0.58 10.22
CA ALA A 214 6.44 1.07 10.73
C ALA A 214 5.43 -0.04 11.07
N VAL A 215 5.40 -1.17 10.35
CA VAL A 215 4.48 -2.28 10.68
C VAL A 215 4.91 -3.00 11.94
N LEU A 216 6.22 -3.16 12.14
CA LEU A 216 6.78 -3.92 13.27
C LEU A 216 6.99 -3.08 14.54
N ALA A 217 7.17 -1.76 14.41
CA ALA A 217 7.37 -0.86 15.56
C ALA A 217 6.20 -0.82 16.57
N PRO A 218 4.91 -0.75 16.16
CA PRO A 218 3.78 -0.78 17.10
C PRO A 218 3.50 -2.19 17.65
N GLN A 219 4.13 -3.23 17.08
CA GLN A 219 4.00 -4.61 17.53
C GLN A 219 5.04 -4.90 18.62
N SER A 220 4.74 -4.47 19.85
CA SER A 220 5.40 -5.03 21.04
C SER A 220 5.20 -6.55 21.04
N LEU A 221 6.27 -7.31 20.75
CA LEU A 221 6.31 -8.78 20.80
C LEU A 221 6.01 -9.35 22.20
N ASN A 222 5.90 -8.49 23.22
CA ASN A 222 5.29 -8.80 24.50
C ASN A 222 3.85 -8.27 24.53
N LEU A 223 2.91 -9.21 24.36
CA LEU A 223 1.47 -9.02 24.47
C LEU A 223 1.09 -8.43 25.86
N ARG A 224 0.87 -7.11 25.94
CA ARG A 224 -0.01 -6.41 26.89
C ARG A 224 -0.54 -5.12 26.21
N PRO A 225 -1.75 -4.63 26.56
CA PRO A 225 -2.77 -4.17 25.60
C PRO A 225 -2.57 -2.76 25.02
N TRP A 226 -1.38 -2.18 25.16
CA TRP A 226 -1.13 -0.75 24.91
C TRP A 226 -0.44 -0.46 23.57
N GLY A 227 -0.12 -1.49 22.78
CA GLY A 227 0.28 -1.34 21.38
C GLY A 227 -0.95 -1.36 20.50
N ILE A 228 -1.30 -0.22 19.89
CA ILE A 228 -2.47 0.00 19.03
C ILE A 228 -2.47 -1.02 17.89
N THR A 229 -3.10 -2.16 18.13
CA THR A 229 -3.25 -3.30 17.20
C THR A 229 -4.71 -3.63 16.96
N SER A 230 -5.59 -2.65 17.17
CA SER A 230 -7.01 -2.76 16.83
C SER A 230 -7.26 -2.02 15.53
N SER A 231 -7.88 -2.70 14.57
CA SER A 231 -8.57 -2.06 13.44
C SER A 231 -10.02 -1.87 13.86
N PRO A 232 -10.39 -0.73 14.47
CA PRO A 232 -11.77 -0.45 14.87
C PRO A 232 -12.72 -0.38 13.66
N ALA A 233 -12.18 -0.32 12.43
CA ALA A 233 -12.95 -0.37 11.18
C ALA A 233 -13.79 -1.65 11.01
N LEU A 234 -13.49 -2.72 11.76
CA LEU A 234 -14.28 -3.95 11.79
C LEU A 234 -15.31 -4.03 12.93
N CYS A 235 -15.35 -3.03 13.82
CA CYS A 235 -16.35 -2.97 14.90
C CYS A 235 -17.67 -2.40 14.35
N ARG A 236 -18.70 -3.26 14.30
CA ARG A 236 -20.02 -2.93 13.75
C ARG A 236 -20.82 -1.91 14.60
N GLU A 237 -20.41 -1.68 15.84
CA GLU A 237 -21.16 -0.90 16.84
C GLU A 237 -20.58 0.51 17.10
N VAL A 238 -19.46 0.89 16.47
CA VAL A 238 -18.84 2.23 16.66
C VAL A 238 -19.36 3.30 15.70
N HIS A 239 -20.40 2.99 14.92
CA HIS A 239 -21.05 3.96 14.04
C HIS A 239 -21.98 4.90 14.84
N ALA A 240 -21.40 5.73 15.70
CA ALA A 240 -22.10 6.90 16.23
C ALA A 240 -22.27 7.95 15.11
N GLN A 241 -23.22 8.88 15.27
CA GLN A 241 -23.54 9.96 14.32
C GLN A 241 -22.35 10.84 13.91
N HIS A 242 -21.22 10.75 14.61
CA HIS A 242 -19.98 11.49 14.35
C HIS A 242 -18.84 10.63 13.77
N GLY A 243 -19.14 9.40 13.35
CA GLY A 243 -18.22 8.50 12.65
C GLY A 243 -17.36 7.62 13.59
N PRO A 244 -16.73 6.56 13.04
CA PRO A 244 -16.06 5.51 13.81
C PRO A 244 -14.75 5.92 14.50
N TYR A 245 -14.43 7.23 14.53
CA TYR A 245 -13.14 7.76 15.00
C TYR A 245 -13.24 8.65 16.25
N GLU A 246 -14.45 9.04 16.68
CA GLU A 246 -14.62 10.10 17.68
C GLU A 246 -14.26 9.68 19.13
N THR A 247 -14.10 8.38 19.40
CA THR A 247 -13.84 7.87 20.77
C THR A 247 -12.59 7.00 20.90
N LEU A 248 -11.58 7.20 20.06
CA LEU A 248 -10.36 6.37 20.07
C LEU A 248 -9.41 6.60 21.25
N PHE A 249 -9.61 7.65 22.05
CA PHE A 249 -8.78 7.92 23.24
C PHE A 249 -9.37 7.41 24.56
N LYS A 250 -10.55 6.77 24.54
CA LYS A 250 -11.14 6.18 25.74
C LYS A 250 -11.43 4.68 25.55
N PHE A 251 -10.52 3.88 26.09
CA PHE A 251 -10.84 2.63 26.79
C PHE A 251 -11.64 1.58 25.99
N SER A 252 -10.95 0.61 25.39
CA SER A 252 -11.50 -0.73 25.17
C SER A 252 -11.23 -1.62 26.38
N GLY A 253 -11.79 -1.22 27.54
CA GLY A 253 -11.82 -2.06 28.74
C GLY A 253 -13.05 -2.96 28.79
N ASP A 254 -14.21 -2.46 28.37
CA ASP A 254 -15.49 -3.05 28.79
C ASP A 254 -16.55 -3.21 27.69
N ASN A 255 -16.19 -3.15 26.39
CA ASN A 255 -17.15 -3.51 25.33
C ASN A 255 -16.95 -4.97 24.88
N PRO A 256 -17.73 -5.95 25.38
CA PRO A 256 -17.54 -7.37 25.11
C PRO A 256 -17.77 -7.77 23.64
N THR A 257 -18.43 -6.93 22.82
CA THR A 257 -18.63 -7.16 21.37
C THR A 257 -17.47 -6.63 20.52
N CYS A 258 -16.73 -5.63 21.01
CA CYS A 258 -15.47 -5.14 20.43
C CYS A 258 -14.28 -5.81 21.10
N THR A 259 -14.27 -7.14 21.14
CA THR A 259 -12.99 -7.86 21.17
C THR A 259 -12.30 -7.52 19.85
N ALA A 260 -11.54 -6.43 19.86
CA ALA A 260 -10.73 -6.01 18.74
C ALA A 260 -9.98 -7.24 18.24
N ILE A 261 -10.29 -7.68 17.03
CA ILE A 261 -9.53 -8.75 16.40
C ILE A 261 -8.13 -8.16 16.24
N THR A 262 -7.21 -8.59 17.09
CA THR A 262 -5.78 -8.33 16.98
C THR A 262 -5.26 -9.13 15.80
N TYR A 263 -5.57 -8.65 14.59
CA TYR A 263 -5.01 -9.17 13.37
C TYR A 263 -3.72 -8.40 13.08
N PRO A 264 -2.62 -9.04 12.68
CA PRO A 264 -1.41 -8.34 12.24
C PRO A 264 -1.69 -7.71 10.87
N GLU A 265 -2.44 -6.62 10.90
CA GLU A 265 -2.84 -5.87 9.72
C GLU A 265 -1.58 -5.38 8.98
N GLY A 266 -1.57 -5.54 7.65
CA GLY A 266 -0.41 -5.21 6.81
C GLY A 266 0.68 -6.28 6.73
N ALA A 267 0.90 -7.12 7.76
CA ALA A 267 1.98 -8.11 7.73
C ALA A 267 1.83 -9.13 6.60
N PHE A 268 0.60 -9.58 6.32
CA PHE A 268 0.32 -10.49 5.22
C PHE A 268 0.35 -9.81 3.84
N ASP A 269 0.18 -8.48 3.78
CA ASP A 269 0.34 -7.71 2.55
C ASP A 269 1.79 -7.78 2.05
N LEU A 270 2.77 -7.86 2.96
CA LEU A 270 4.19 -8.02 2.62
C LEU A 270 4.47 -9.38 1.98
N ILE A 271 3.96 -10.46 2.58
CA ILE A 271 4.16 -11.82 2.07
C ILE A 271 3.51 -11.96 0.69
N TYR A 272 2.27 -11.49 0.54
CA TYR A 272 1.56 -11.56 -0.73
C TYR A 272 2.19 -10.64 -1.78
N GLY A 273 2.72 -9.50 -1.35
CA GLY A 273 3.37 -8.51 -2.21
C GLY A 273 4.78 -8.91 -2.63
N ALA A 274 5.45 -9.85 -1.97
CA ALA A 274 6.87 -10.13 -2.19
C ALA A 274 7.23 -10.67 -3.58
N PHE A 275 6.28 -11.31 -4.26
CA PHE A 275 6.44 -11.81 -5.63
C PHE A 275 5.30 -11.33 -6.52
N MET A 276 5.64 -11.01 -7.76
CA MET A 276 4.69 -10.60 -8.79
C MET A 276 5.01 -11.29 -10.11
N TYR A 277 4.00 -11.45 -10.97
CA TYR A 277 4.22 -11.89 -12.34
C TYR A 277 4.61 -10.69 -13.21
N ALA A 278 5.47 -10.90 -14.19
CA ALA A 278 5.56 -9.98 -15.32
C ALA A 278 4.22 -9.95 -16.07
N THR A 279 3.95 -8.89 -16.84
CA THR A 279 2.66 -8.68 -17.54
C THR A 279 2.24 -9.85 -18.42
N ASN A 280 3.20 -10.52 -19.08
CA ASN A 280 2.96 -11.71 -19.92
C ASN A 280 2.79 -13.02 -19.12
N ARG A 281 2.92 -12.97 -17.80
CA ARG A 281 2.92 -14.11 -16.85
C ARG A 281 3.95 -15.21 -17.13
N LYS A 282 4.92 -14.98 -18.02
CA LYS A 282 6.01 -15.91 -18.35
C LYS A 282 7.21 -15.78 -17.41
N SER A 283 7.25 -14.73 -16.60
CA SER A 283 8.36 -14.42 -15.72
C SER A 283 7.85 -14.07 -14.32
N LEU A 284 8.73 -14.24 -13.33
CA LEU A 284 8.45 -13.92 -11.94
C LEU A 284 9.41 -12.82 -11.45
N VAL A 285 8.89 -11.88 -10.69
CA VAL A 285 9.61 -10.74 -10.13
C VAL A 285 9.58 -10.85 -8.61
N GLN A 286 10.74 -10.97 -7.98
CA GLN A 286 10.90 -10.79 -6.54
C GLN A 286 11.05 -9.30 -6.25
N VAL A 287 10.03 -8.71 -5.66
CA VAL A 287 9.95 -7.27 -5.41
C VAL A 287 10.38 -6.91 -3.99
N LEU A 288 10.17 -7.80 -3.01
CA LEU A 288 10.64 -7.60 -1.63
C LEU A 288 11.71 -8.66 -1.29
N PRO A 289 12.88 -8.26 -0.76
CA PRO A 289 13.84 -9.19 -0.19
C PRO A 289 13.29 -9.76 1.13
N GLY A 290 13.64 -11.00 1.41
CA GLY A 290 13.19 -11.72 2.60
C GLY A 290 13.24 -13.23 2.42
N PRO A 291 13.04 -13.98 3.52
CA PRO A 291 12.92 -15.43 3.49
C PRO A 291 11.53 -15.82 2.98
N PHE A 292 11.47 -16.30 1.74
CA PHE A 292 10.21 -16.64 1.09
C PHE A 292 10.26 -18.01 0.42
N THR A 293 9.09 -18.65 0.37
CA THR A 293 8.86 -19.76 -0.55
C THR A 293 7.64 -19.44 -1.41
N VAL A 294 7.82 -19.50 -2.72
CA VAL A 294 6.74 -19.37 -3.70
C VAL A 294 6.59 -20.70 -4.44
N ASN A 295 5.35 -21.12 -4.61
CA ASN A 295 4.99 -22.25 -5.44
C ASN A 295 3.89 -21.77 -6.40
N THR A 296 4.21 -21.73 -7.68
CA THR A 296 3.31 -21.17 -8.69
C THR A 296 3.45 -21.86 -10.05
N THR A 297 2.51 -21.54 -10.94
CA THR A 297 2.53 -21.92 -12.35
C THR A 297 2.56 -20.64 -13.18
N LEU A 298 3.64 -20.44 -13.94
CA LEU A 298 3.76 -19.39 -14.94
C LEU A 298 2.96 -19.78 -16.19
N ALA A 299 2.82 -18.84 -17.13
CA ALA A 299 2.20 -19.11 -18.43
C ALA A 299 2.85 -20.33 -19.12
N GLU A 300 2.08 -20.96 -20.00
CA GLU A 300 2.48 -22.21 -20.68
C GLU A 300 2.72 -23.37 -19.70
N ASP A 301 2.00 -23.40 -18.58
CA ASP A 301 2.03 -24.47 -17.58
C ASP A 301 3.42 -24.74 -16.99
N ASN A 302 4.29 -23.72 -16.92
CA ASN A 302 5.60 -23.86 -16.31
C ASN A 302 5.50 -23.80 -14.79
N GLN A 303 5.55 -24.95 -14.13
CA GLN A 303 5.58 -25.03 -12.66
C GLN A 303 6.93 -24.56 -12.12
N VAL A 304 6.90 -23.61 -11.20
CA VAL A 304 8.07 -22.99 -10.59
C VAL A 304 7.93 -22.98 -9.07
N VAL A 305 8.97 -23.46 -8.39
CA VAL A 305 9.13 -23.34 -6.94
C VAL A 305 10.41 -22.56 -6.67
N ILE A 306 10.31 -21.51 -5.86
CA ILE A 306 11.48 -20.76 -5.38
C ILE A 306 11.48 -20.81 -3.87
N SER A 307 12.62 -21.16 -3.28
CA SER A 307 12.85 -21.11 -1.84
C SER A 307 14.07 -20.25 -1.56
N ILE A 308 13.89 -19.18 -0.79
CA ILE A 308 14.94 -18.22 -0.43
C ILE A 308 15.16 -18.29 1.07
N ASN A 309 16.39 -18.58 1.46
CA ASN A 309 16.88 -18.47 2.82
C ASN A 309 17.68 -17.18 2.95
N SER A 310 17.25 -16.30 3.84
CA SER A 310 17.90 -15.01 4.09
C SER A 310 17.61 -14.56 5.50
N SER A 311 18.58 -13.86 6.08
CA SER A 311 18.42 -13.17 7.36
C SER A 311 17.91 -11.73 7.19
N TYR A 312 17.58 -11.31 5.97
CA TYR A 312 16.98 -10.00 5.71
C TYR A 312 15.74 -9.77 6.60
N PRO A 313 15.56 -8.57 7.22
CA PRO A 313 16.30 -7.32 7.01
C PRO A 313 17.53 -7.11 7.92
N TYR A 314 18.00 -8.14 8.63
CA TYR A 314 19.07 -7.97 9.61
C TYR A 314 20.45 -7.79 8.96
N SER A 315 21.22 -6.81 9.45
CA SER A 315 22.47 -6.33 8.84
C SER A 315 23.67 -7.28 8.93
N TRP A 316 23.58 -8.35 9.72
CA TRP A 316 24.69 -9.27 9.96
C TRP A 316 24.86 -10.32 8.86
N ASP A 317 23.87 -10.49 7.99
CA ASP A 317 23.91 -11.39 6.84
C ASP A 317 23.17 -10.78 5.65
N THR A 318 23.96 -10.27 4.71
CA THR A 318 23.50 -9.63 3.46
C THR A 318 23.21 -10.65 2.36
N LEU A 319 23.39 -11.95 2.63
CA LEU A 319 23.27 -13.01 1.62
C LEU A 319 21.86 -13.61 1.64
N ALA A 320 21.19 -13.55 0.51
CA ALA A 320 20.02 -14.35 0.21
C ALA A 320 20.44 -15.56 -0.63
N ARG A 321 20.28 -16.76 -0.10
CA ARG A 321 20.57 -18.02 -0.78
C ARG A 321 19.25 -18.62 -1.25
N GLY A 322 19.11 -18.83 -2.55
CA GLY A 322 17.89 -19.36 -3.12
C GLY A 322 18.09 -20.60 -3.96
N VAL A 323 17.03 -21.40 -4.02
CA VAL A 323 16.88 -22.55 -4.92
C VAL A 323 15.64 -22.33 -5.76
N ILE A 324 15.79 -22.39 -7.07
CA ILE A 324 14.70 -22.30 -8.05
C ILE A 324 14.60 -23.65 -8.75
N VAL A 325 13.41 -24.23 -8.74
CA VAL A 325 13.07 -25.43 -9.52
C VAL A 325 12.01 -25.03 -10.54
N ALA A 326 12.29 -25.21 -11.83
CA ALA A 326 11.39 -24.86 -12.91
C ALA A 326 11.30 -25.96 -13.96
N GLN A 327 10.11 -26.18 -14.52
CA GLN A 327 9.91 -27.18 -15.58
C GLN A 327 10.37 -26.70 -16.95
N LYS A 328 10.31 -25.39 -17.19
CA LYS A 328 10.70 -24.74 -18.44
C LYS A 328 11.55 -23.50 -18.14
N ALA A 329 12.34 -23.11 -19.13
CA ALA A 329 13.14 -21.90 -19.04
C ALA A 329 12.25 -20.65 -18.88
N PHE A 330 12.67 -19.71 -18.06
CA PHE A 330 11.99 -18.44 -17.83
C PHE A 330 12.98 -17.37 -17.36
N VAL A 331 12.53 -16.11 -17.25
CA VAL A 331 13.34 -15.05 -16.65
C VAL A 331 12.88 -14.81 -15.21
N TYR A 332 13.81 -14.90 -14.28
CA TYR A 332 13.61 -14.49 -12.90
C TYR A 332 14.17 -13.08 -12.72
N TYR A 333 13.34 -12.16 -12.25
CA TYR A 333 13.76 -10.80 -11.91
C TYR A 333 13.87 -10.66 -10.40
N VAL A 334 14.93 -10.03 -9.94
CA VAL A 334 15.11 -9.69 -8.53
C VAL A 334 15.36 -8.20 -8.37
N ARG A 335 14.65 -7.56 -7.43
CA ARG A 335 14.91 -6.16 -7.09
C ARG A 335 16.29 -6.04 -6.44
N VAL A 336 17.07 -5.07 -6.92
CA VAL A 336 18.26 -4.56 -6.25
C VAL A 336 17.84 -3.24 -5.58
N PRO A 337 17.65 -3.22 -4.25
CA PRO A 337 17.20 -2.02 -3.55
C PRO A 337 18.18 -0.86 -3.72
N ARG A 338 17.67 0.37 -3.76
CA ARG A 338 18.52 1.57 -3.97
C ARG A 338 19.54 1.80 -2.87
N TRP A 339 19.24 1.38 -1.64
CA TRP A 339 20.15 1.50 -0.51
C TRP A 339 21.37 0.56 -0.60
N SER A 340 21.34 -0.46 -1.45
CA SER A 340 22.42 -1.44 -1.56
C SER A 340 23.43 -1.02 -2.62
N THR A 341 24.70 -0.90 -2.24
CA THR A 341 25.82 -0.55 -3.13
C THR A 341 26.65 -1.80 -3.42
N GLY A 342 27.03 -2.01 -4.69
CA GLY A 342 27.89 -3.16 -5.06
C GLY A 342 27.22 -4.53 -4.90
N ALA A 343 25.90 -4.63 -5.11
CA ALA A 343 25.18 -5.90 -5.11
C ALA A 343 25.80 -6.89 -6.12
N THR A 344 25.88 -8.15 -5.73
CA THR A 344 26.42 -9.23 -6.58
C THR A 344 25.52 -10.45 -6.58
N ILE A 345 25.64 -11.27 -7.62
CA ILE A 345 24.91 -12.53 -7.74
C ILE A 345 25.83 -13.65 -8.23
N SER A 346 25.70 -14.82 -7.62
CA SER A 346 26.35 -16.06 -8.06
C SER A 346 25.28 -17.07 -8.45
N ILE A 347 25.47 -17.77 -9.59
CA ILE A 347 24.56 -18.79 -10.10
C ILE A 347 25.28 -20.14 -10.13
N ASN A 348 24.67 -21.16 -9.54
CA ASN A 348 25.19 -22.53 -9.48
C ASN A 348 26.64 -22.62 -8.93
N GLY A 349 26.98 -21.72 -8.00
CA GLY A 349 28.30 -21.68 -7.37
C GLY A 349 29.39 -21.05 -8.26
N SER A 350 29.02 -20.35 -9.33
CA SER A 350 29.95 -19.50 -10.09
C SER A 350 30.56 -18.42 -9.21
N ASP A 351 31.63 -17.80 -9.68
CA ASP A 351 32.11 -16.57 -9.06
C ASP A 351 31.00 -15.51 -9.05
N PRO A 352 30.89 -14.67 -8.00
CA PRO A 352 29.88 -13.62 -7.94
C PRO A 352 30.11 -12.56 -9.01
N ASP A 353 29.09 -12.32 -9.83
CA ASP A 353 29.07 -11.26 -10.83
C ASP A 353 28.37 -10.01 -10.28
N PRO A 354 28.79 -8.79 -10.67
CA PRO A 354 28.07 -7.57 -10.31
C PRO A 354 26.64 -7.59 -10.86
N CYS A 355 25.67 -7.22 -10.02
CA CYS A 355 24.30 -7.01 -10.47
C CYS A 355 24.24 -5.79 -11.39
N THR A 356 23.61 -5.94 -12.56
CA THR A 356 23.34 -4.86 -13.52
C THR A 356 21.83 -4.60 -13.62
N PRO A 357 21.20 -3.94 -12.61
CA PRO A 357 19.77 -3.73 -12.64
C PRO A 357 19.36 -2.71 -13.71
N VAL A 358 18.29 -3.02 -14.45
CA VAL A 358 17.58 -2.06 -15.31
C VAL A 358 16.33 -1.64 -14.55
N ASP A 359 16.19 -0.34 -14.31
CA ASP A 359 15.11 0.23 -13.49
C ASP A 359 14.97 -0.47 -12.12
N GLY A 360 16.08 -0.88 -11.50
CA GLY A 360 16.05 -1.55 -10.18
C GLY A 360 15.84 -3.06 -10.21
N LEU A 361 15.63 -3.70 -11.38
CA LEU A 361 15.57 -5.16 -11.51
C LEU A 361 16.82 -5.73 -12.16
N HIS A 362 17.41 -6.72 -11.51
CA HIS A 362 18.38 -7.59 -12.14
C HIS A 362 17.67 -8.82 -12.73
N SER A 363 17.87 -9.08 -14.02
CA SER A 363 17.27 -10.21 -14.74
C SER A 363 18.21 -11.40 -14.79
N ILE A 364 17.71 -12.59 -14.49
CA ILE A 364 18.46 -13.82 -14.50
C ILE A 364 17.71 -14.83 -15.35
N ARG A 365 18.36 -15.35 -16.39
CA ARG A 365 17.79 -16.41 -17.22
C ARG A 365 17.90 -17.74 -16.48
N MET A 366 16.76 -18.38 -16.25
CA MET A 366 16.66 -19.70 -15.66
C MET A 366 16.43 -20.72 -16.75
N GLU A 367 17.23 -21.78 -16.77
CA GLU A 367 16.96 -22.97 -17.58
C GLU A 367 16.03 -23.93 -16.82
N SER A 368 15.50 -24.93 -17.51
CA SER A 368 14.71 -25.98 -16.86
C SER A 368 15.58 -26.79 -15.89
N GLY A 369 14.99 -27.21 -14.77
CA GLY A 369 15.66 -27.97 -13.72
C GLY A 369 15.84 -27.15 -12.45
N THR A 370 16.94 -27.41 -11.74
CA THR A 370 17.27 -26.76 -10.48
C THR A 370 18.41 -25.78 -10.66
N THR A 371 18.20 -24.54 -10.23
CA THR A 371 19.21 -23.49 -10.20
C THR A 371 19.38 -23.01 -8.76
N ASN A 372 20.63 -22.99 -8.29
CA ASN A 372 20.98 -22.35 -7.03
C ASN A 372 21.47 -20.94 -7.30
N PHE A 373 21.09 -19.97 -6.48
CA PHE A 373 21.64 -18.63 -6.54
C PHE A 373 22.03 -18.11 -5.16
N THR A 374 23.03 -17.24 -5.13
CA THR A 374 23.35 -16.42 -3.96
C THR A 374 23.33 -14.96 -4.39
N LEU A 375 22.40 -14.19 -3.85
CA LEU A 375 22.31 -12.74 -4.02
C LEU A 375 22.92 -12.08 -2.79
N ASN A 376 23.91 -11.22 -2.99
CA ASN A 376 24.46 -10.36 -1.96
C ASN A 376 23.90 -8.95 -2.12
N LEU A 377 23.27 -8.43 -1.07
CA LEU A 377 22.82 -7.04 -0.99
C LEU A 377 23.61 -6.33 0.12
N PRO A 378 24.83 -5.84 -0.15
CA PRO A 378 25.62 -5.14 0.84
C PRO A 378 24.85 -3.96 1.44
N LEU A 379 24.98 -3.80 2.75
CA LEU A 379 24.33 -2.76 3.51
C LEU A 379 25.39 -1.89 4.17
N ASP A 380 25.44 -0.62 3.77
CA ASP A 380 26.28 0.38 4.41
C ASP A 380 25.55 1.00 5.61
N ILE A 381 26.27 1.20 6.72
CA ILE A 381 25.75 1.99 7.83
C ILE A 381 25.79 3.46 7.40
N VAL A 382 24.62 4.05 7.22
CA VAL A 382 24.48 5.47 6.89
C VAL A 382 24.09 6.26 8.13
N ALA A 383 24.79 7.37 8.38
CA ALA A 383 24.31 8.38 9.32
C ALA A 383 23.19 9.16 8.62
N GLY A 384 21.94 9.00 9.07
CA GLY A 384 20.84 9.78 8.56
C GLY A 384 21.01 11.25 8.94
N SER A 385 21.06 12.16 7.96
CA SER A 385 20.85 13.58 8.25
C SER A 385 19.35 13.79 8.43
N SER A 386 18.89 13.94 9.68
CA SER A 386 17.53 14.40 9.96
C SER A 386 17.41 15.87 9.55
N GLN A 387 17.21 16.16 8.27
CA GLN A 387 16.90 17.53 7.82
C GLN A 387 15.52 17.99 8.30
N SER A 388 14.67 17.10 8.82
CA SER A 388 13.37 17.43 9.42
C SER A 388 13.43 17.92 10.88
N LEU A 389 14.61 17.98 11.50
CA LEU A 389 14.81 18.47 12.87
C LEU A 389 15.70 19.72 12.89
N ARG A 390 15.47 20.70 12.00
CA ARG A 390 15.86 22.08 12.30
C ARG A 390 14.75 22.72 13.13
N LEU A 391 14.87 22.57 14.45
CA LEU A 391 14.36 23.58 15.37
C LEU A 391 15.10 24.88 15.02
N HIS A 392 14.44 25.76 14.28
CA HIS A 392 14.88 27.15 14.14
C HIS A 392 14.69 27.83 15.50
N GLY A 393 15.74 27.81 16.31
CA GLY A 393 15.99 28.81 17.32
C GLY A 393 17.09 29.73 16.80
N ASP A 394 16.70 30.93 16.41
CA ASP A 394 17.40 32.21 16.61
C ASP A 394 16.39 33.35 16.48
#